data_AF-A0A9X8DWT3-F1
#
_entry.id   AF-A0A9X8DWT3-F1
#
_cell.length_a   1.000
_cell.length_b   1.000
_cell.length_c   1.000
_cell.angle_alpha   90.00
_cell.angle_beta   90.00
_cell.angle_gamma   90.00
#
_symmetry.space_group_name_H-M   'P 1'
#
loop_
_entity.id
_entity.type
_entity.pdbx_description
1 polymer ?
#
loop_
_entity_poly.entity_id
_entity_poly.type
_entity_poly.pdbx_seq_one_letter_code
_entity_poly.pdbx_strand_id
1 'polypeptide(L)'
;YKVHTDYFTHLDVGAEVNPPALKSFSHWITWVQRLNVISPHHALYPRHSAAFELQLATLLLQPHSIVNDAMWKYLGPAWKVWMQEHVALKSDYIVSSMISAFRPVNPVVPLCYIRQRWEEVVGVPDATFRLPLLAKYIEPNRHATLFLYLNNVDEGGETVFPLHPTPPGNVTTTAGMPECSRGLAVRPQEGGGVLFYSKHPSGENDYRMFNVLKRVEHWPVWDVDLKKVTLDTPASTPLNSTKGTLFMKNYGGGEHAFAIQNVDEARHFEYYTRLPGVDSEWYWTWSEHPTDGYVDMKMGVRVHGGAALLWRGALAPFLGSAFDSCLRNFKSLAEHGQVDGQDFTHLYQ
;
A
#
# COMPACT_ATOMS: atom_id res chain seq x y z
N TYR A 1 -18.05 -37.93 13.20
CA TYR A 1 -16.83 -37.21 12.77
C TYR A 1 -17.06 -36.67 11.38
N LYS A 2 -17.38 -35.37 11.26
CA LYS A 2 -17.58 -34.70 9.97
C LYS A 2 -16.22 -34.23 9.45
N VAL A 3 -15.94 -34.58 8.21
CA VAL A 3 -14.73 -34.23 7.46
C VAL A 3 -14.69 -32.71 7.29
N HIS A 4 -13.70 -32.04 7.88
CA HIS A 4 -13.36 -30.66 7.56
C HIS A 4 -12.60 -30.66 6.23
N THR A 5 -13.23 -30.16 5.18
CA THR A 5 -12.59 -29.85 3.90
C THR A 5 -11.91 -28.50 4.00
N ASP A 6 -10.61 -28.49 3.74
CA ASP A 6 -9.72 -27.33 3.73
C ASP A 6 -10.24 -26.19 2.83
N TYR A 7 -10.31 -24.98 3.39
CA TYR A 7 -10.51 -23.73 2.67
C TYR A 7 -9.16 -23.23 2.11
N PHE A 8 -8.63 -23.95 1.13
CA PHE A 8 -7.68 -23.38 0.18
C PHE A 8 -8.18 -23.72 -1.22
N THR A 9 -9.26 -23.04 -1.62
CA THR A 9 -9.74 -23.05 -3.00
C THR A 9 -8.62 -22.54 -3.91
N HIS A 10 -8.03 -23.48 -4.63
CA HIS A 10 -7.29 -23.36 -5.89
C HIS A 10 -6.95 -21.93 -6.33
N LEU A 11 -5.72 -21.51 -6.03
CA LEU A 11 -5.01 -20.57 -6.90
C LEU A 11 -4.80 -21.29 -8.24
N ASP A 12 -5.51 -20.84 -9.27
CA ASP A 12 -5.34 -21.33 -10.63
C ASP A 12 -3.98 -20.88 -11.16
N VAL A 13 -2.98 -21.77 -11.07
CA VAL A 13 -1.58 -21.52 -11.45
C VAL A 13 -1.39 -21.46 -12.98
N GLY A 14 -2.48 -21.56 -13.77
CA GLY A 14 -2.41 -21.67 -15.23
C GLY A 14 -2.32 -20.36 -16.02
N ALA A 15 -2.70 -19.21 -15.47
CA ALA A 15 -2.81 -17.95 -16.24
C ALA A 15 -1.79 -16.85 -15.89
N GLU A 16 -0.99 -17.02 -14.83
CA GLU A 16 -0.20 -15.95 -14.19
C GLU A 16 1.32 -16.14 -14.23
N VAL A 17 1.88 -16.77 -15.26
CA VAL A 17 3.28 -17.26 -15.16
C VAL A 17 4.34 -16.16 -14.96
N ASN A 18 4.05 -14.88 -15.22
CA ASN A 18 5.04 -13.81 -15.07
C ASN A 18 4.61 -12.42 -14.55
N PRO A 19 3.33 -12.00 -14.41
CA PRO A 19 3.03 -10.61 -14.04
C PRO A 19 3.57 -10.18 -12.67
N PRO A 20 3.39 -10.91 -11.55
CA PRO A 20 3.83 -10.43 -10.24
C PRO A 20 5.35 -10.37 -10.08
N ALA A 21 6.07 -11.35 -10.66
CA ALA A 21 7.53 -11.42 -10.61
C ALA A 21 8.23 -10.24 -11.33
N LEU A 22 7.57 -9.58 -12.27
CA LEU A 22 8.13 -8.41 -12.98
C LEU A 22 7.91 -7.10 -12.24
N LYS A 23 6.92 -7.11 -11.34
CA LYS A 23 6.41 -5.94 -10.65
C LYS A 23 7.12 -5.73 -9.33
N SER A 24 7.79 -6.74 -8.80
CA SER A 24 8.34 -6.67 -7.46
C SER A 24 9.52 -7.61 -7.33
N PHE A 25 10.61 -7.08 -6.77
CA PHE A 25 11.79 -7.85 -6.44
C PHE A 25 11.47 -9.02 -5.51
N SER A 26 10.54 -8.83 -4.57
CA SER A 26 10.10 -9.87 -3.64
C SER A 26 9.28 -10.97 -4.31
N HIS A 27 8.38 -10.59 -5.23
CA HIS A 27 7.63 -11.59 -6.00
C HIS A 27 8.54 -12.36 -6.95
N TRP A 28 9.56 -11.70 -7.53
CA TRP A 28 10.59 -12.39 -8.30
C TRP A 28 11.36 -13.40 -7.45
N ILE A 29 11.83 -13.01 -6.26
CA ILE A 29 12.49 -13.92 -5.31
C ILE A 29 11.59 -15.13 -5.04
N THR A 30 10.33 -14.90 -4.66
CA THR A 30 9.38 -15.96 -4.33
C THR A 30 9.12 -16.87 -5.53
N TRP A 31 8.99 -16.30 -6.73
CA TRP A 31 8.80 -17.03 -7.97
C TRP A 31 9.99 -17.95 -8.28
N VAL A 32 11.23 -17.44 -8.19
CA VAL A 32 12.43 -18.27 -8.39
C VAL A 32 12.50 -19.39 -7.36
N GLN A 33 12.21 -19.10 -6.09
CA GLN A 33 12.21 -20.11 -5.03
C GLN A 33 11.19 -21.22 -5.30
N ARG A 34 10.02 -20.89 -5.87
CA ARG A 34 8.99 -21.87 -6.27
C ARG A 34 9.42 -22.72 -7.46
N LEU A 35 10.14 -22.15 -8.41
CA LEU A 35 10.66 -22.90 -9.56
C LEU A 35 11.68 -23.97 -9.12
N ASN A 36 12.33 -23.77 -7.98
CA ASN A 36 13.33 -24.70 -7.43
C ASN A 36 14.42 -25.08 -8.45
N VAL A 37 14.79 -24.11 -9.29
CA VAL A 37 15.73 -24.28 -10.42
C VAL A 37 17.20 -24.25 -9.98
N ILE A 38 17.49 -23.75 -8.78
CA ILE A 38 18.81 -23.78 -8.19
C ILE A 38 18.79 -24.13 -6.71
N SER A 39 19.90 -24.70 -6.24
CA SER A 39 20.08 -25.09 -4.85
C SER A 39 19.90 -23.91 -3.89
N PRO A 40 19.20 -24.08 -2.75
CA PRO A 40 19.14 -23.12 -1.65
C PRO A 40 20.50 -22.68 -1.09
N HIS A 41 21.58 -23.41 -1.38
CA HIS A 41 22.94 -23.06 -0.97
C HIS A 41 23.73 -22.29 -2.04
N HIS A 42 23.15 -22.08 -3.22
CA HIS A 42 23.78 -21.34 -4.31
C HIS A 42 23.93 -19.85 -3.92
N ALA A 43 25.06 -19.24 -4.25
CA ALA A 43 25.34 -17.83 -3.90
C ALA A 43 24.32 -16.84 -4.51
N LEU A 44 23.78 -17.19 -5.68
CA LEU A 44 22.71 -16.44 -6.35
C LEU A 44 21.30 -16.99 -6.06
N TYR A 45 21.11 -17.84 -5.05
CA TYR A 45 19.76 -18.26 -4.64
C TYR A 45 18.98 -17.05 -4.09
N PRO A 46 17.89 -16.60 -4.75
CA PRO A 46 17.25 -15.35 -4.36
C PRO A 46 16.64 -15.44 -2.96
N ARG A 47 16.99 -14.46 -2.11
CA ARG A 47 16.46 -14.27 -0.75
C ARG A 47 16.50 -12.79 -0.40
N HIS A 48 15.67 -12.39 0.55
CA HIS A 48 15.79 -11.06 1.18
C HIS A 48 16.94 -11.05 2.17
N SER A 49 18.17 -11.01 1.67
CA SER A 49 19.38 -10.89 2.49
C SER A 49 20.40 -9.96 1.85
N ALA A 50 21.12 -9.21 2.68
CA ALA A 50 22.21 -8.35 2.22
C ALA A 50 23.27 -9.14 1.44
N ALA A 51 23.57 -10.38 1.87
CA ALA A 51 24.52 -11.25 1.18
C ALA A 51 24.08 -11.57 -0.25
N PHE A 52 22.81 -11.93 -0.46
CA PHE A 52 22.29 -12.19 -1.81
C PHE A 52 22.31 -10.93 -2.67
N GLU A 53 21.83 -9.80 -2.12
CA GLU A 53 21.79 -8.55 -2.87
C GLU A 53 23.19 -8.03 -3.22
N LEU A 54 24.19 -8.25 -2.37
CA LEU A 54 25.58 -7.92 -2.68
C LEU A 54 26.12 -8.79 -3.83
N GLN A 55 25.82 -10.09 -3.85
CA GLN A 55 26.19 -10.98 -4.95
C GLN A 55 25.49 -10.59 -6.25
N LEU A 56 24.20 -10.25 -6.17
CA LEU A 56 23.43 -9.79 -7.32
C LEU A 56 23.91 -8.44 -7.83
N ALA A 57 24.21 -7.48 -6.95
CA ALA A 57 24.80 -6.19 -7.32
C ALA A 57 26.17 -6.36 -8.00
N THR A 58 27.00 -7.24 -7.47
CA THR A 58 28.30 -7.59 -8.08
C THR A 58 28.10 -8.20 -9.47
N LEU A 59 27.09 -9.06 -9.65
CA LEU A 59 26.74 -9.66 -10.93
C LEU A 59 26.33 -8.61 -11.97
N LEU A 60 25.58 -7.58 -11.56
CA LEU A 60 25.14 -6.48 -12.44
C LEU A 60 26.28 -5.54 -12.86
N LEU A 61 27.42 -5.58 -12.16
CA LEU A 61 28.62 -4.80 -12.49
C LEU A 61 29.64 -5.56 -13.34
N GLN A 62 29.44 -6.86 -13.58
CA GLN A 62 30.37 -7.64 -14.38
C GLN A 62 30.51 -7.08 -15.80
N PRO A 63 31.76 -6.96 -16.31
CA PRO A 63 32.00 -6.51 -17.68
C PRO A 63 31.57 -7.58 -18.69
N HIS A 64 31.47 -7.18 -19.96
CA HIS A 64 31.16 -8.07 -21.10
C HIS A 64 29.79 -8.76 -21.04
N SER A 65 28.79 -8.12 -20.43
CA SER A 65 27.39 -8.58 -20.50
C SER A 65 26.53 -7.57 -21.25
N ILE A 66 25.92 -8.02 -22.35
CA ILE A 66 25.01 -7.20 -23.17
C ILE A 66 23.83 -6.70 -22.34
N VAL A 67 23.31 -7.54 -21.42
CA VAL A 67 22.20 -7.19 -20.52
C VAL A 67 22.62 -6.08 -19.55
N ASN A 68 23.78 -6.21 -18.91
CA ASN A 68 24.31 -5.16 -18.03
C ASN A 68 24.57 -3.87 -18.80
N ASP A 69 25.19 -3.94 -19.97
CA ASP A 69 25.50 -2.77 -20.79
C ASP A 69 24.22 -2.03 -21.23
N ALA A 70 23.18 -2.78 -21.63
CA ALA A 70 21.87 -2.22 -21.96
C ALA A 70 21.17 -1.60 -20.74
N MET A 71 21.23 -2.27 -19.57
CA MET A 71 20.69 -1.75 -18.32
C MET A 71 21.35 -0.43 -17.94
N TRP A 72 22.69 -0.38 -17.89
CA TRP A 72 23.40 0.83 -17.51
C TRP A 72 23.27 1.96 -18.52
N LYS A 73 23.10 1.64 -19.81
CA LYS A 73 22.74 2.64 -20.83
C LYS A 73 21.35 3.22 -20.59
N TYR A 74 20.39 2.41 -20.15
CA TYR A 74 19.04 2.84 -19.83
C TYR A 74 18.97 3.67 -18.53
N LEU A 75 19.58 3.17 -17.45
CA LEU A 75 19.57 3.84 -16.14
C LEU A 75 20.45 5.11 -16.12
N GLY A 76 21.47 5.15 -16.98
CA GLY A 76 22.44 6.23 -17.05
C GLY A 76 23.70 5.97 -16.22
N PRO A 77 24.80 6.68 -16.52
CA PRO A 77 26.13 6.40 -15.95
C PRO A 77 26.22 6.66 -14.44
N ALA A 78 25.45 7.62 -13.91
CA ALA A 78 25.44 7.93 -12.48
C ALA A 78 25.02 6.73 -11.61
N TRP A 79 24.03 5.95 -12.08
CA TRP A 79 23.56 4.75 -11.38
C TRP A 79 24.60 3.62 -11.38
N LYS A 80 25.39 3.51 -12.44
CA LYS A 80 26.49 2.54 -12.50
C LYS A 80 27.57 2.88 -11.47
N VAL A 81 27.94 4.16 -11.37
CA VAL A 81 28.92 4.64 -10.38
C VAL A 81 28.40 4.43 -8.96
N TRP A 82 27.14 4.79 -8.69
CA TRP A 82 26.49 4.55 -7.40
C TRP A 82 26.53 3.08 -7.00
N MET A 83 26.20 2.17 -7.92
CA MET A 83 26.24 0.72 -7.67
C MET A 83 27.67 0.25 -7.35
N GLN A 84 28.68 0.76 -8.07
CA GLN A 84 30.09 0.44 -7.81
C GLN A 84 30.54 0.86 -6.41
N GLU A 85 30.18 2.07 -5.99
CA GLU A 85 30.49 2.59 -4.65
C GLU A 85 29.85 1.74 -3.55
N HIS A 86 28.55 1.42 -3.68
CA HIS A 86 27.84 0.64 -2.68
C HIS A 86 28.28 -0.83 -2.62
N VAL A 87 28.69 -1.43 -3.75
CA VAL A 87 29.32 -2.75 -3.76
C VAL A 87 30.68 -2.72 -3.08
N ALA A 88 31.49 -1.68 -3.33
CA ALA A 88 32.80 -1.51 -2.67
C ALA A 88 32.65 -1.34 -1.15
N LEU A 89 31.62 -0.62 -0.70
CA LEU A 89 31.28 -0.44 0.71
C LEU A 89 30.59 -1.66 1.34
N LYS A 90 30.21 -2.67 0.55
CA LYS A 90 29.38 -3.81 0.99
C LYS A 90 28.11 -3.36 1.71
N SER A 91 27.46 -2.32 1.18
CA SER A 91 26.21 -1.80 1.75
C SER A 91 25.14 -2.89 1.78
N ASP A 92 24.29 -2.87 2.80
CA ASP A 92 23.15 -3.77 2.86
C ASP A 92 22.05 -3.33 1.89
N TYR A 93 21.31 -4.31 1.33
CA TYR A 93 20.12 -4.08 0.51
C TYR A 93 20.31 -3.16 -0.71
N ILE A 94 21.46 -3.29 -1.41
CA ILE A 94 21.86 -2.43 -2.54
C ILE A 94 20.84 -2.46 -3.68
N VAL A 95 20.41 -3.66 -4.08
CA VAL A 95 19.52 -3.84 -5.23
C VAL A 95 18.12 -3.34 -4.89
N SER A 96 17.64 -3.65 -3.70
CA SER A 96 16.37 -3.15 -3.17
C SER A 96 16.37 -1.62 -3.11
N SER A 97 17.48 -1.00 -2.67
CA SER A 97 17.63 0.46 -2.60
C SER A 97 17.62 1.10 -3.99
N MET A 98 18.34 0.51 -4.95
CA MET A 98 18.30 0.97 -6.35
C MET A 98 16.89 0.87 -6.93
N ILE A 99 16.25 -0.29 -6.81
CA ILE A 99 14.88 -0.50 -7.31
C ILE A 99 13.90 0.47 -6.65
N SER A 100 14.09 0.77 -5.36
CA SER A 100 13.30 1.77 -4.63
C SER A 100 13.40 3.17 -5.25
N ALA A 101 14.60 3.57 -5.69
CA ALA A 101 14.78 4.88 -6.30
C ALA A 101 14.08 5.05 -7.66
N PHE A 102 13.81 3.95 -8.38
CA PHE A 102 13.07 3.97 -9.64
C PHE A 102 11.54 3.89 -9.47
N ARG A 103 11.04 3.79 -8.22
CA ARG A 103 9.60 3.77 -7.90
C ARG A 103 8.78 4.89 -8.57
N PRO A 104 9.22 6.17 -8.58
CA PRO A 104 8.40 7.26 -9.12
C PRO A 104 8.21 7.22 -10.64
N VAL A 105 9.07 6.48 -11.36
CA VAL A 105 9.14 6.54 -12.83
C VAL A 105 8.66 5.24 -13.48
N ASN A 106 9.24 4.09 -13.10
CA ASN A 106 8.79 2.72 -13.38
C ASN A 106 9.94 1.73 -13.04
N PRO A 107 9.88 0.98 -11.93
CA PRO A 107 10.95 0.03 -11.56
C PRO A 107 10.92 -1.28 -12.36
N VAL A 108 9.90 -1.52 -13.19
CA VAL A 108 9.75 -2.76 -13.99
C VAL A 108 10.90 -2.90 -14.97
N VAL A 109 11.34 -1.82 -15.62
CA VAL A 109 12.42 -1.90 -16.60
C VAL A 109 13.75 -2.30 -15.94
N PRO A 110 14.22 -1.64 -14.86
CA PRO A 110 15.36 -2.13 -14.09
C PRO A 110 15.19 -3.58 -13.62
N LEU A 111 14.02 -3.96 -13.08
CA LEU A 111 13.74 -5.32 -12.61
C LEU A 111 13.85 -6.37 -13.72
N CYS A 112 13.37 -6.05 -14.93
CA CYS A 112 13.50 -6.92 -16.10
C CYS A 112 14.97 -7.20 -16.43
N TYR A 113 15.82 -6.17 -16.43
CA TYR A 113 17.26 -6.37 -16.68
C TYR A 113 17.93 -7.19 -15.58
N ILE A 114 17.60 -6.93 -14.32
CA ILE A 114 18.15 -7.67 -13.18
C ILE A 114 17.78 -9.15 -13.26
N ARG A 115 16.49 -9.42 -13.50
CA ARG A 115 15.97 -10.76 -13.69
C ARG A 115 16.66 -11.45 -14.87
N GLN A 116 16.68 -10.81 -16.04
CA GLN A 116 17.29 -11.36 -17.25
C GLN A 116 18.77 -11.68 -17.03
N ARG A 117 19.50 -10.81 -16.32
CA ARG A 117 20.92 -11.06 -16.01
C ARG A 117 21.08 -12.25 -15.08
N TRP A 118 20.25 -12.36 -14.06
CA TRP A 118 20.27 -13.50 -13.15
C TRP A 118 19.94 -14.80 -13.90
N GLU A 119 18.92 -14.81 -14.76
CA GLU A 119 18.53 -15.96 -15.58
C GLU A 119 19.64 -16.41 -16.53
N GLU A 120 20.34 -15.47 -17.16
CA GLU A 120 21.48 -15.72 -18.05
C GLU A 120 22.59 -16.49 -17.33
N VAL A 121 22.91 -16.09 -16.09
CA VAL A 121 24.04 -16.67 -15.33
C VAL A 121 23.65 -17.97 -14.64
N VAL A 122 22.39 -18.09 -14.22
CA VAL A 122 21.88 -19.29 -13.57
C VAL A 122 21.50 -20.38 -14.58
N GLY A 123 21.23 -20.02 -15.84
CA GLY A 123 20.99 -20.96 -16.93
C GLY A 123 19.63 -21.64 -16.83
N VAL A 124 18.54 -20.86 -16.76
CA VAL A 124 17.15 -21.37 -16.70
C VAL A 124 16.43 -21.13 -18.04
N PRO A 125 16.38 -22.13 -18.96
CA PRO A 125 15.77 -21.95 -20.29
C PRO A 125 14.24 -21.74 -20.24
N ASP A 126 13.56 -22.37 -19.27
CA ASP A 126 12.10 -22.32 -19.09
C ASP A 126 11.58 -20.95 -18.61
N ALA A 127 12.48 -20.00 -18.32
CA ALA A 127 12.19 -18.65 -17.87
C ALA A 127 12.16 -17.60 -19.00
N THR A 128 12.17 -18.03 -20.27
CA THR A 128 12.19 -17.11 -21.43
C THR A 128 10.95 -16.21 -21.46
N PHE A 129 11.20 -14.91 -21.26
CA PHE A 129 10.17 -13.93 -20.95
C PHE A 129 9.65 -13.16 -22.18
N ARG A 130 8.34 -12.87 -22.22
CA ARG A 130 7.67 -11.92 -23.13
C ARG A 130 7.15 -10.72 -22.33
N LEU A 131 7.61 -9.51 -22.63
CA LEU A 131 7.19 -8.25 -21.97
C LEU A 131 5.65 -8.06 -21.96
N PRO A 132 4.98 -7.96 -20.81
CA PRO A 132 3.70 -7.26 -20.69
C PRO A 132 3.93 -5.90 -20.02
N LEU A 133 3.69 -4.83 -20.77
CA LEU A 133 3.86 -3.42 -20.40
C LEU A 133 2.92 -2.90 -19.28
N LEU A 134 2.17 -3.77 -18.58
CA LEU A 134 1.03 -3.37 -17.72
C LEU A 134 1.18 -3.80 -16.24
N ALA A 135 2.40 -3.79 -15.75
CA ALA A 135 2.73 -4.46 -14.51
C ALA A 135 2.86 -3.46 -13.31
N LYS A 136 1.81 -3.27 -12.49
CA LYS A 136 1.79 -2.44 -11.25
C LYS A 136 2.74 -2.93 -10.14
N TYR A 137 3.71 -2.10 -9.72
CA TYR A 137 4.70 -2.42 -8.68
C TYR A 137 4.08 -2.66 -7.29
N ILE A 138 4.59 -3.64 -6.53
CA ILE A 138 4.19 -3.96 -5.15
C ILE A 138 5.40 -3.76 -4.23
N GLU A 139 5.29 -2.82 -3.28
CA GLU A 139 6.35 -2.50 -2.33
C GLU A 139 6.68 -3.68 -1.38
N PRO A 140 7.95 -3.94 -1.04
CA PRO A 140 8.30 -4.92 -0.02
C PRO A 140 7.89 -4.45 1.39
N ASN A 141 7.05 -5.24 2.06
CA ASN A 141 6.76 -5.13 3.50
C ASN A 141 6.56 -6.55 4.07
N ARG A 142 6.66 -6.72 5.39
CA ARG A 142 6.41 -8.02 6.06
C ARG A 142 4.96 -8.41 5.83
N HIS A 143 4.72 -9.51 5.11
CA HIS A 143 3.34 -10.02 4.92
C HIS A 143 2.71 -10.40 6.26
N ALA A 144 3.49 -11.09 7.08
CA ALA A 144 3.13 -11.46 8.44
C ALA A 144 4.35 -11.38 9.34
N THR A 145 4.12 -11.13 10.62
CA THR A 145 5.12 -11.16 11.68
C THR A 145 4.64 -12.11 12.77
N LEU A 146 5.50 -13.05 13.16
CA LEU A 146 5.29 -13.96 14.28
C LEU A 146 6.24 -13.57 15.41
N PHE A 147 5.69 -13.20 16.57
CA PHE A 147 6.45 -13.10 17.80
C PHE A 147 6.30 -14.39 18.59
N LEU A 148 7.43 -14.99 18.97
CA LEU A 148 7.48 -16.15 19.84
C LEU A 148 7.92 -15.69 21.23
N TYR A 149 7.15 -16.05 22.25
CA TYR A 149 7.48 -15.73 23.63
C TYR A 149 8.25 -16.88 24.24
N LEU A 150 9.54 -16.64 24.48
CA LEU A 150 10.47 -17.67 24.94
C LEU A 150 10.41 -17.91 26.46
N ASN A 151 9.84 -16.98 27.21
CA ASN A 151 9.70 -17.04 28.65
C ASN A 151 8.51 -16.19 29.10
N ASN A 152 8.00 -16.49 30.30
CA ASN A 152 7.03 -15.63 30.97
C ASN A 152 7.76 -14.37 31.50
N VAL A 153 7.03 -13.25 31.59
CA VAL A 153 7.53 -12.00 32.15
C VAL A 153 6.54 -11.50 33.21
N ASP A 154 7.04 -11.07 34.36
CA ASP A 154 6.21 -10.65 35.49
C ASP A 154 5.51 -9.30 35.22
N GLU A 155 6.18 -8.37 34.54
CA GLU A 155 5.65 -7.06 34.14
C GLU A 155 6.13 -6.65 32.74
N GLY A 156 5.22 -6.11 31.93
CA GLY A 156 5.52 -5.62 30.58
C GLY A 156 5.67 -6.72 29.52
N GLY A 157 6.19 -6.32 28.35
CA GLY A 157 6.44 -7.24 27.23
C GLY A 157 5.21 -7.64 26.42
N GLU A 158 4.05 -7.02 26.68
CA GLU A 158 2.83 -7.28 25.93
C GLU A 158 2.92 -6.81 24.48
N THR A 159 2.34 -7.58 23.57
CA THR A 159 2.07 -7.12 22.21
C THR A 159 0.64 -6.58 22.16
N VAL A 160 0.52 -5.27 21.98
CA VAL A 160 -0.77 -4.58 21.94
C VAL A 160 -1.26 -4.47 20.49
N PHE A 161 -2.53 -4.77 20.29
CA PHE A 161 -3.30 -4.59 19.06
C PHE A 161 -4.34 -3.50 19.28
N PRO A 162 -3.98 -2.21 19.09
CA PRO A 162 -4.79 -1.08 19.52
C PRO A 162 -6.17 -1.00 18.86
N LEU A 163 -6.31 -1.62 17.68
CA LEU A 163 -7.50 -1.59 16.84
C LEU A 163 -8.41 -2.82 17.03
N HIS A 164 -8.02 -3.78 17.87
CA HIS A 164 -8.86 -4.93 18.18
C HIS A 164 -10.02 -4.48 19.09
N PRO A 165 -11.27 -4.93 18.87
CA PRO A 165 -12.43 -4.44 19.62
C PRO A 165 -12.47 -4.86 21.10
N THR A 166 -11.58 -5.76 21.51
CA THR A 166 -11.49 -6.23 22.90
C THR A 166 -10.74 -5.20 23.74
N PRO A 167 -11.30 -4.70 24.85
CA PRO A 167 -10.57 -3.80 25.74
C PRO A 167 -9.33 -4.50 26.30
N PRO A 168 -8.23 -3.77 26.55
CA PRO A 168 -7.04 -4.37 27.13
C PRO A 168 -7.40 -4.87 28.53
N GLY A 169 -6.81 -5.99 28.94
CA GLY A 169 -6.92 -6.45 30.33
C GLY A 169 -6.30 -5.44 31.30
N ASN A 170 -6.03 -5.85 32.54
CA ASN A 170 -5.27 -5.03 33.50
C ASN A 170 -3.81 -4.84 33.04
N VAL A 171 -3.60 -4.03 32.00
CA VAL A 171 -2.31 -3.68 31.42
C VAL A 171 -1.86 -2.40 32.12
N THR A 172 -0.76 -2.51 32.84
CA THR A 172 -0.05 -1.36 33.41
C THR A 172 0.60 -0.57 32.28
N THR A 173 -0.08 0.44 31.76
CA THR A 173 0.53 1.34 30.79
C THR A 173 1.61 2.16 31.47
N THR A 174 2.86 2.02 31.02
CA THR A 174 3.95 2.93 31.37
C THR A 174 3.65 4.33 30.83
N ALA A 175 3.96 5.36 31.61
CA ALA A 175 3.78 6.75 31.20
C ALA A 175 4.63 7.03 29.94
N GLY A 176 3.98 7.11 28.77
CA GLY A 176 4.66 7.41 27.49
C GLY A 176 4.01 6.85 26.23
N MET A 177 3.15 5.81 26.31
CA MET A 177 2.52 5.18 25.15
C MET A 177 1.00 4.98 25.35
N PRO A 178 0.18 6.03 25.17
CA PRO A 178 -1.28 5.97 25.38
C PRO A 178 -1.99 4.99 24.43
N GLU A 179 -1.44 4.71 23.26
CA GLU A 179 -1.94 3.70 22.32
C GLU A 179 -1.89 2.27 22.87
N CYS A 180 -1.00 1.98 23.83
CA CYS A 180 -0.91 0.69 24.50
C CYS A 180 -2.04 0.45 25.52
N SER A 181 -2.85 1.48 25.79
CA SER A 181 -4.03 1.39 26.68
C SER A 181 -5.32 1.02 25.94
N ARG A 182 -5.25 0.69 24.65
CA ARG A 182 -6.42 0.37 23.81
C ARG A 182 -6.28 -0.99 23.14
N GLY A 183 -7.41 -1.60 22.83
CA GLY A 183 -7.50 -2.87 22.11
C GLY A 183 -6.91 -4.08 22.86
N LEU A 184 -6.60 -5.14 22.12
CA LEU A 184 -6.19 -6.42 22.69
C LEU A 184 -4.70 -6.37 23.07
N ALA A 185 -4.39 -6.57 24.35
CA ALA A 185 -3.02 -6.77 24.80
C ALA A 185 -2.77 -8.26 25.04
N VAL A 186 -1.85 -8.85 24.27
CA VAL A 186 -1.44 -10.24 24.45
C VAL A 186 -0.19 -10.26 25.31
N ARG A 187 -0.29 -10.90 26.48
CA ARG A 187 0.84 -11.08 27.39
C ARG A 187 1.80 -12.16 26.88
N PRO A 188 3.12 -11.98 27.10
CA PRO A 188 4.09 -13.00 26.80
C PRO A 188 3.86 -14.22 27.69
N GLN A 189 3.54 -15.36 27.07
CA GLN A 189 3.46 -16.65 27.74
C GLN A 189 4.51 -17.58 27.14
N GLU A 190 5.33 -18.19 27.99
CA GLU A 190 6.37 -19.13 27.56
C GLU A 190 5.80 -20.22 26.64
N GLY A 191 6.42 -20.38 25.46
CA GLY A 191 5.98 -21.32 24.43
C GLY A 191 4.80 -20.83 23.59
N GLY A 192 4.23 -19.66 23.91
CA GLY A 192 3.19 -19.00 23.13
C GLY A 192 3.74 -18.12 22.01
N GLY A 193 2.84 -17.61 21.17
CA GLY A 193 3.21 -16.68 20.12
C GLY A 193 2.03 -15.92 19.54
N VAL A 194 2.35 -14.85 18.83
CA VAL A 194 1.39 -13.90 18.26
C VAL A 194 1.73 -13.69 16.79
N LEU A 195 0.78 -14.01 15.92
CA LEU A 195 0.88 -13.82 14.46
C LEU A 195 -0.03 -12.68 14.03
N PHE A 196 0.51 -11.73 13.28
CA PHE A 196 -0.25 -10.62 12.70
C PHE A 196 0.22 -10.31 11.29
N TYR A 197 -0.67 -9.75 10.47
CA TYR A 197 -0.45 -9.44 9.06
C TYR A 197 -0.35 -7.92 8.84
N SER A 198 0.49 -7.51 7.90
CA SER A 198 0.66 -6.09 7.52
C SER A 198 0.39 -5.82 6.03
N LYS A 199 -0.12 -6.83 5.32
CA LYS A 199 -0.47 -6.78 3.89
C LYS A 199 -1.75 -7.55 3.61
N HIS A 200 -2.42 -7.18 2.53
CA HIS A 200 -3.48 -8.00 1.96
C HIS A 200 -2.91 -9.31 1.37
N PRO A 201 -3.73 -10.37 1.24
CA PRO A 201 -3.34 -11.60 0.56
C PRO A 201 -2.87 -11.40 -0.90
N SER A 202 -3.28 -10.28 -1.54
CA SER A 202 -2.83 -9.84 -2.87
C SER A 202 -1.38 -9.35 -2.90
N GLY A 203 -0.77 -9.11 -1.74
CA GLY A 203 0.57 -8.52 -1.59
C GLY A 203 0.58 -7.00 -1.52
N GLU A 204 -0.55 -6.34 -1.74
CA GLU A 204 -0.66 -4.88 -1.61
C GLU A 204 -0.53 -4.46 -0.13
N ASN A 205 0.10 -3.30 0.09
CA ASN A 205 0.16 -2.70 1.42
C ASN A 205 -1.24 -2.24 1.83
N ASP A 206 -1.56 -2.44 3.10
CA ASP A 206 -2.80 -1.94 3.67
C ASP A 206 -2.66 -0.44 3.98
N TYR A 207 -3.02 0.41 3.02
CA TYR A 207 -3.03 1.86 3.22
C TYR A 207 -4.29 2.26 4.00
N ARG A 208 -4.10 2.58 5.28
CA ARG A 208 -5.20 2.98 6.19
C ARG A 208 -6.06 4.12 5.65
N MET A 209 -5.47 5.05 4.88
CA MET A 209 -6.19 6.14 4.24
C MET A 209 -7.14 5.67 3.13
N PHE A 210 -6.71 4.76 2.24
CA PHE A 210 -7.58 4.27 1.18
C PHE A 210 -8.75 3.44 1.74
N ASN A 211 -8.53 2.74 2.86
CA ASN A 211 -9.62 2.06 3.58
C ASN A 211 -10.69 3.03 4.11
N VAL A 212 -10.32 4.24 4.49
CA VAL A 212 -11.29 5.27 4.87
C VAL A 212 -12.01 5.84 3.65
N LEU A 213 -11.28 6.14 2.56
CA LEU A 213 -11.89 6.71 1.34
C LEU A 213 -12.85 5.75 0.64
N LYS A 214 -12.51 4.46 0.57
CA LYS A 214 -13.34 3.46 -0.16
C LYS A 214 -14.67 3.15 0.53
N ARG A 215 -14.82 3.48 1.82
CA ARG A 215 -16.06 3.32 2.61
C ARG A 215 -16.93 4.57 2.48
N VAL A 216 -17.48 4.76 1.29
CA VAL A 216 -18.22 5.96 0.87
C VAL A 216 -19.45 6.22 1.75
N GLU A 217 -20.10 5.16 2.21
CA GLU A 217 -21.21 5.18 3.17
C GLU A 217 -20.86 5.81 4.53
N HIS A 218 -19.57 5.88 4.87
CA HIS A 218 -19.07 6.39 6.15
C HIS A 218 -18.35 7.74 6.04
N TRP A 219 -18.36 8.39 4.88
CA TRP A 219 -17.83 9.75 4.75
C TRP A 219 -18.39 10.78 5.75
N PRO A 220 -19.67 10.74 6.17
CA PRO A 220 -20.20 11.67 7.17
C PRO A 220 -19.49 11.66 8.53
N VAL A 221 -18.64 10.66 8.80
CA VAL A 221 -17.83 10.58 10.03
C VAL A 221 -16.72 11.65 10.03
N TRP A 222 -16.10 11.91 8.88
CA TRP A 222 -14.95 12.82 8.78
C TRP A 222 -15.22 14.04 7.90
N ASP A 223 -16.15 13.95 6.96
CA ASP A 223 -16.59 15.06 6.11
C ASP A 223 -17.63 15.91 6.86
N VAL A 224 -17.21 17.12 7.25
CA VAL A 224 -18.04 18.02 8.06
C VAL A 224 -19.26 18.55 7.31
N ASP A 225 -19.24 18.53 5.97
CA ASP A 225 -20.30 19.03 5.12
C ASP A 225 -21.32 17.95 4.75
N LEU A 226 -21.02 16.67 4.99
CA LEU A 226 -21.94 15.57 4.74
C LEU A 226 -22.77 15.23 5.99
N LYS A 227 -24.08 15.06 5.79
CA LYS A 227 -25.02 14.55 6.79
C LYS A 227 -25.20 13.04 6.68
N LYS A 228 -25.28 12.55 5.43
CA LYS A 228 -25.56 11.16 5.12
C LYS A 228 -25.07 10.87 3.71
N VAL A 229 -24.72 9.61 3.46
CA VAL A 229 -24.53 9.08 2.11
C VAL A 229 -25.43 7.85 1.96
N THR A 230 -26.08 7.72 0.82
CA THR A 230 -26.78 6.50 0.43
C THR A 230 -26.19 5.96 -0.85
N LEU A 231 -25.94 4.66 -0.90
CA LEU A 231 -25.48 3.98 -2.11
C LEU A 231 -26.69 3.43 -2.85
N ASP A 232 -26.77 3.75 -4.14
CA ASP A 232 -27.79 3.19 -5.04
C ASP A 232 -27.34 1.84 -5.62
N THR A 233 -26.05 1.54 -5.49
CA THR A 233 -25.39 0.33 -5.96
C THR A 233 -25.09 -0.63 -4.80
N PRO A 234 -25.11 -1.96 -5.01
CA PRO A 234 -24.74 -2.93 -3.97
C PRO A 234 -23.31 -2.74 -3.45
N ALA A 235 -23.06 -3.12 -2.19
CA ALA A 235 -21.76 -2.99 -1.54
C ALA A 235 -20.60 -3.76 -2.24
N SER A 236 -20.93 -4.75 -3.09
CA SER A 236 -19.94 -5.50 -3.88
C SER A 236 -19.59 -4.85 -5.22
N THR A 237 -20.11 -3.66 -5.51
CA THR A 237 -19.87 -2.95 -6.77
C THR A 237 -18.44 -2.44 -6.81
N PRO A 238 -17.68 -2.63 -7.91
CA PRO A 238 -16.37 -2.01 -8.07
C PRO A 238 -16.45 -0.49 -7.88
N LEU A 239 -15.46 0.11 -7.19
CA LEU A 239 -15.51 1.53 -6.80
C LEU A 239 -15.85 2.46 -7.97
N ASN A 240 -15.20 2.31 -9.14
CA ASN A 240 -15.48 3.13 -10.34
C ASN A 240 -16.89 2.97 -10.92
N SER A 241 -17.71 2.07 -10.39
CA SER A 241 -19.11 1.86 -10.77
C SER A 241 -20.07 2.20 -9.63
N THR A 242 -19.57 2.63 -8.47
CA THR A 242 -20.37 3.01 -7.31
C THR A 242 -21.05 4.35 -7.53
N LYS A 243 -22.36 4.39 -7.26
CA LYS A 243 -23.19 5.60 -7.37
C LYS A 243 -24.08 5.73 -6.15
N GLY A 244 -24.51 6.95 -5.88
CA GLY A 244 -25.39 7.20 -4.76
C GLY A 244 -25.82 8.64 -4.66
N THR A 245 -26.30 9.00 -3.48
CA THR A 245 -26.74 10.35 -3.14
C THR A 245 -26.00 10.86 -1.91
N LEU A 246 -25.42 12.05 -2.04
CA LEU A 246 -24.82 12.83 -0.96
C LEU A 246 -25.89 13.76 -0.37
N PHE A 247 -26.01 13.77 0.95
CA PHE A 247 -26.89 14.69 1.67
C PHE A 247 -26.03 15.74 2.35
N MET A 248 -25.95 16.94 1.75
CA MET A 248 -25.07 18.01 2.25
C MET A 248 -25.77 18.86 3.32
N LYS A 249 -25.01 19.24 4.36
CA LYS A 249 -25.43 20.17 5.43
C LYS A 249 -25.30 21.63 4.99
N ASN A 250 -24.21 21.95 4.30
CA ASN A 250 -23.83 23.29 3.86
C ASN A 250 -23.79 23.37 2.31
N TYR A 251 -23.59 24.56 1.75
CA TYR A 251 -23.43 24.83 0.31
C TYR A 251 -24.59 24.41 -0.59
N GLY A 252 -25.76 24.97 -0.33
CA GLY A 252 -26.98 24.73 -1.11
C GLY A 252 -27.90 23.70 -0.47
N GLY A 253 -27.36 22.82 0.38
CA GLY A 253 -28.14 21.82 1.10
C GLY A 253 -28.90 20.86 0.19
N GLY A 254 -29.40 19.78 0.77
CA GLY A 254 -30.21 18.81 0.03
C GLY A 254 -29.40 17.70 -0.62
N GLU A 255 -29.95 17.15 -1.69
CA GLU A 255 -29.60 15.85 -2.23
C GLU A 255 -28.88 15.99 -3.57
N HIS A 256 -27.65 15.46 -3.62
CA HIS A 256 -26.83 15.52 -4.81
C HIS A 256 -26.40 14.11 -5.21
N ALA A 257 -26.80 13.70 -6.41
CA ALA A 257 -26.35 12.44 -6.98
C ALA A 257 -24.84 12.50 -7.24
N PHE A 258 -24.12 11.45 -6.83
CA PHE A 258 -22.69 11.30 -7.09
C PHE A 258 -22.40 9.98 -7.81
N ALA A 259 -21.28 9.98 -8.53
CA ALA A 259 -20.70 8.79 -9.12
C ALA A 259 -19.19 8.78 -8.85
N ILE A 260 -18.69 7.69 -8.28
CA ILE A 260 -17.25 7.48 -8.14
C ILE A 260 -16.65 7.21 -9.51
N GLN A 261 -15.53 7.84 -9.81
CA GLN A 261 -14.83 7.67 -11.09
C GLN A 261 -13.32 7.86 -10.92
N ASN A 262 -12.54 7.40 -11.90
CA ASN A 262 -11.10 7.64 -11.96
C ASN A 262 -10.34 7.23 -10.68
N VAL A 263 -10.73 6.13 -10.03
CA VAL A 263 -10.05 5.59 -8.84
C VAL A 263 -8.79 4.83 -9.24
N ASP A 264 -7.68 5.24 -8.65
CA ASP A 264 -6.39 4.55 -8.61
C ASP A 264 -5.94 4.46 -7.15
N GLU A 265 -6.08 3.29 -6.55
CA GLU A 265 -5.84 3.04 -5.12
C GLU A 265 -4.44 3.45 -4.63
N ALA A 266 -3.47 3.66 -5.54
CA ALA A 266 -2.13 4.07 -5.19
C ALA A 266 -1.92 5.59 -5.13
N ARG A 267 -2.82 6.40 -5.74
CA ARG A 267 -2.53 7.85 -5.92
C ARG A 267 -3.73 8.76 -6.14
N HIS A 268 -4.92 8.23 -6.44
CA HIS A 268 -6.04 9.04 -6.89
C HIS A 268 -7.39 8.44 -6.50
N PHE A 269 -8.26 9.27 -5.95
CA PHE A 269 -9.66 8.95 -5.77
C PHE A 269 -10.47 10.14 -6.26
N GLU A 270 -11.53 9.90 -7.02
CA GLU A 270 -12.38 10.97 -7.50
C GLU A 270 -13.85 10.55 -7.51
N TYR A 271 -14.71 11.53 -7.25
CA TYR A 271 -16.10 11.40 -7.56
C TYR A 271 -16.59 12.64 -8.29
N TYR A 272 -17.59 12.39 -9.12
CA TYR A 272 -18.31 13.40 -9.85
C TYR A 272 -19.66 13.64 -9.19
N THR A 273 -20.03 14.91 -9.00
CA THR A 273 -21.37 15.33 -8.58
C THR A 273 -21.82 16.53 -9.39
N ARG A 274 -23.12 16.59 -9.68
CA ARG A 274 -23.73 17.68 -10.42
C ARG A 274 -24.42 18.64 -9.46
N LEU A 275 -23.94 19.88 -9.44
CA LEU A 275 -24.57 20.97 -8.71
C LEU A 275 -25.41 21.81 -9.69
N PRO A 276 -26.33 22.66 -9.21
CA PRO A 276 -27.15 23.51 -10.08
C PRO A 276 -26.32 24.33 -11.09
N GLY A 277 -26.39 23.94 -12.36
CA GLY A 277 -25.71 24.63 -13.47
C GLY A 277 -24.21 24.37 -13.59
N VAL A 278 -23.63 23.46 -12.81
CA VAL A 278 -22.20 23.09 -12.89
C VAL A 278 -21.95 21.60 -12.65
N ASP A 279 -20.90 21.13 -13.31
CA ASP A 279 -20.33 19.82 -13.09
C ASP A 279 -19.15 19.98 -12.12
N SER A 280 -19.10 19.16 -11.06
CA SER A 280 -18.05 19.23 -10.05
C SER A 280 -17.38 17.88 -9.83
N GLU A 281 -16.05 17.88 -9.90
CA GLU A 281 -15.18 16.73 -9.68
C GLU A 281 -14.42 16.96 -8.38
N TRP A 282 -14.69 16.13 -7.39
CA TRP A 282 -14.01 16.15 -6.10
C TRP A 282 -12.96 15.06 -6.12
N TYR A 283 -11.73 15.43 -5.82
CA TYR A 283 -10.61 14.53 -5.98
C TYR A 283 -9.69 14.57 -4.77
N TRP A 284 -9.10 13.43 -4.50
CA TRP A 284 -8.00 13.23 -3.58
C TRP A 284 -6.84 12.68 -4.35
N THR A 285 -5.69 13.33 -4.20
CA THR A 285 -4.43 12.79 -4.69
C THR A 285 -3.51 12.56 -3.52
N TRP A 286 -2.68 11.53 -3.61
CA TRP A 286 -1.66 11.32 -2.60
C TRP A 286 -0.38 10.82 -3.21
N SER A 287 0.71 11.16 -2.53
CA SER A 287 2.06 10.70 -2.83
C SER A 287 2.76 10.39 -1.54
N GLU A 288 3.37 9.21 -1.47
CA GLU A 288 4.23 8.84 -0.36
C GLU A 288 5.57 9.58 -0.46
N HIS A 289 6.00 10.13 0.66
CA HIS A 289 7.26 10.81 0.78
C HIS A 289 8.40 9.77 0.78
N PRO A 290 9.46 9.93 -0.04
CA PRO A 290 10.36 8.82 -0.35
C PRO A 290 11.23 8.31 0.80
N THR A 291 11.33 9.07 1.90
CA THR A 291 12.37 8.87 2.92
C THR A 291 11.86 8.51 4.31
N ASP A 292 10.59 8.79 4.62
CA ASP A 292 10.07 8.75 5.99
C ASP A 292 8.67 8.11 6.09
N GLY A 293 8.12 7.61 4.99
CA GLY A 293 6.83 6.90 4.96
C GLY A 293 5.61 7.79 5.27
N TYR A 294 5.80 9.12 5.30
CA TYR A 294 4.69 10.06 5.38
C TYR A 294 3.95 10.09 4.05
N VAL A 295 2.63 10.23 4.09
CA VAL A 295 1.84 10.41 2.87
C VAL A 295 1.32 11.83 2.80
N ASP A 296 1.73 12.54 1.74
CA ASP A 296 1.17 13.83 1.39
C ASP A 296 -0.14 13.61 0.64
N MET A 297 -1.26 13.93 1.29
CA MET A 297 -2.58 13.88 0.68
C MET A 297 -3.07 15.30 0.38
N LYS A 298 -3.62 15.48 -0.82
CA LYS A 298 -4.26 16.72 -1.26
C LYS A 298 -5.70 16.44 -1.61
N MET A 299 -6.61 17.25 -1.06
CA MET A 299 -8.02 17.27 -1.43
C MET A 299 -8.29 18.51 -2.28
N GLY A 300 -9.13 18.37 -3.31
CA GLY A 300 -9.51 19.48 -4.15
C GLY A 300 -10.82 19.27 -4.88
N VAL A 301 -11.30 20.34 -5.51
CA VAL A 301 -12.50 20.33 -6.35
C VAL A 301 -12.22 21.04 -7.68
N ARG A 302 -12.66 20.46 -8.79
CA ARG A 302 -12.71 21.10 -10.10
C ARG A 302 -14.16 21.35 -10.48
N VAL A 303 -14.50 22.60 -10.77
CA VAL A 303 -15.86 23.01 -11.15
C VAL A 303 -15.85 23.51 -12.58
N HIS A 304 -16.73 22.94 -13.41
CA HIS A 304 -16.88 23.19 -14.83
C HIS A 304 -18.34 23.60 -15.16
N GLY A 305 -18.54 24.29 -16.29
CA GLY A 305 -19.87 24.66 -16.79
C GLY A 305 -20.19 26.16 -16.72
N GLY A 306 -21.40 26.52 -17.19
CA GLY A 306 -21.81 27.90 -17.43
C GLY A 306 -21.89 28.76 -16.16
N ALA A 307 -22.15 28.15 -15.00
CA ALA A 307 -22.19 28.86 -13.71
C ALA A 307 -20.91 28.66 -12.87
N ALA A 308 -19.82 28.11 -13.43
CA ALA A 308 -18.60 27.77 -12.67
C ALA A 308 -17.96 28.97 -11.97
N LEU A 309 -18.01 30.16 -12.58
CA LEU A 309 -17.46 31.38 -11.98
C LEU A 309 -18.21 31.80 -10.70
N LEU A 310 -19.54 31.68 -10.72
CA LEU A 310 -20.40 31.97 -9.56
C LEU A 310 -20.15 30.95 -8.44
N TRP A 311 -20.10 29.67 -8.78
CA TRP A 311 -19.83 28.61 -7.81
C TRP A 311 -18.44 28.70 -7.20
N ARG A 312 -17.40 29.01 -7.99
CA ARG A 312 -16.05 29.25 -7.46
C ARG A 312 -16.04 30.44 -6.51
N GLY A 313 -16.73 31.55 -6.84
CA GLY A 313 -16.84 32.71 -5.97
C GLY A 313 -17.61 32.44 -4.67
N ALA A 314 -18.65 31.61 -4.73
CA ALA A 314 -19.45 31.24 -3.56
C ALA A 314 -18.76 30.22 -2.64
N LEU A 315 -18.00 29.28 -3.21
CA LEU A 315 -17.32 28.22 -2.46
C LEU A 315 -15.97 28.66 -1.89
N ALA A 316 -15.20 29.47 -2.63
CA ALA A 316 -13.83 29.87 -2.25
C ALA A 316 -13.65 30.41 -0.82
N PRO A 317 -14.57 31.24 -0.25
CA PRO A 317 -14.39 31.78 1.10
C PRO A 317 -14.46 30.73 2.21
N PHE A 318 -15.04 29.57 1.93
CA PHE A 318 -15.38 28.58 2.95
C PHE A 318 -14.70 27.22 2.71
N LEU A 319 -14.32 26.91 1.46
CA LEU A 319 -13.62 25.65 1.13
C LEU A 319 -12.34 25.46 1.92
N GLY A 320 -11.60 26.53 2.22
CA GLY A 320 -10.35 26.43 2.99
C GLY A 320 -10.57 25.84 4.38
N SER A 321 -11.50 26.43 5.16
CA SER A 321 -11.78 25.96 6.52
C SER A 321 -12.47 24.59 6.56
N ALA A 322 -13.32 24.31 5.57
CA ALA A 322 -13.96 23.01 5.40
C ALA A 322 -12.93 21.93 5.07
N PHE A 323 -12.06 22.14 4.08
CA PHE A 323 -10.98 21.21 3.72
C PHE A 323 -10.03 20.96 4.87
N ASP A 324 -9.59 22.00 5.57
CA ASP A 324 -8.72 21.83 6.72
C ASP A 324 -9.37 20.98 7.82
N SER A 325 -10.68 21.15 8.04
CA SER A 325 -11.41 20.36 9.04
C SER A 325 -11.62 18.92 8.59
N CYS A 326 -12.03 18.70 7.33
CA CYS A 326 -12.18 17.37 6.75
C CYS A 326 -10.84 16.61 6.75
N LEU A 327 -9.74 17.25 6.33
CA LEU A 327 -8.41 16.63 6.29
C LEU A 327 -7.88 16.30 7.69
N ARG A 328 -8.11 17.15 8.69
CA ARG A 328 -7.75 16.85 10.09
C ARG A 328 -8.54 15.64 10.62
N ASN A 329 -9.85 15.62 10.42
CA ASN A 329 -10.70 14.52 10.86
C ASN A 329 -10.34 13.22 10.14
N PHE A 330 -10.15 13.29 8.83
CA PHE A 330 -9.73 12.18 8.00
C PHE A 330 -8.38 11.61 8.45
N LYS A 331 -7.39 12.47 8.70
CA LYS A 331 -6.06 12.07 9.21
C LYS A 331 -6.18 11.36 10.56
N SER A 332 -6.90 11.98 11.51
CA SER A 332 -7.13 11.39 12.84
C SER A 332 -7.82 10.02 12.74
N LEU A 333 -8.79 9.89 11.84
CA LEU A 333 -9.48 8.64 11.60
C LEU A 333 -8.59 7.57 10.97
N ALA A 334 -7.78 7.93 9.96
CA ALA A 334 -6.87 7.01 9.29
C ALA A 334 -5.71 6.55 10.20
N GLU A 335 -5.21 7.42 11.08
CA GLU A 335 -4.06 7.12 11.95
C GLU A 335 -4.47 6.49 13.28
N HIS A 336 -5.58 6.96 13.86
CA HIS A 336 -5.98 6.63 15.23
C HIS A 336 -7.37 5.98 15.33
N GLY A 337 -8.12 5.88 14.23
CA GLY A 337 -9.49 5.34 14.25
C GLY A 337 -10.52 6.27 14.88
N GLN A 338 -10.17 7.54 15.13
CA GLN A 338 -10.97 8.45 15.94
C GLN A 338 -11.22 9.79 15.27
N VAL A 339 -12.41 10.36 15.51
CA VAL A 339 -12.75 11.77 15.19
C VAL A 339 -13.36 12.39 16.44
N ASP A 340 -12.89 13.57 16.84
CA ASP A 340 -13.36 14.30 18.02
C ASP A 340 -13.41 13.45 19.32
N GLY A 341 -12.47 12.51 19.47
CA GLY A 341 -12.36 11.62 20.64
C GLY A 341 -13.31 10.43 20.64
N GLN A 342 -14.17 10.29 19.61
CA GLN A 342 -15.02 9.11 19.41
C GLN A 342 -14.34 8.10 18.50
N ASP A 343 -14.44 6.81 18.83
CA ASP A 343 -13.86 5.69 18.08
C ASP A 343 -14.81 5.16 16.99
N PHE A 344 -14.30 5.04 15.78
CA PHE A 344 -15.00 4.58 14.58
C PHE A 344 -14.30 3.40 13.90
N THR A 345 -13.28 2.81 14.53
CA THR A 345 -12.47 1.73 13.95
C THR A 345 -13.32 0.58 13.39
N HIS A 346 -14.40 0.21 14.07
CA HIS A 346 -15.34 -0.84 13.66
C HIS A 346 -16.00 -0.63 12.29
N LEU A 347 -16.05 0.59 11.76
CA LEU A 347 -16.64 0.92 10.46
C LEU A 347 -15.68 0.68 9.28
N TYR A 348 -14.39 0.53 9.57
CA TYR A 348 -13.32 0.50 8.55
C TYR A 348 -12.50 -0.80 8.58
N GLN A 349 -12.95 -1.81 9.33
CA GLN A 349 -12.39 -3.17 9.36
C GLN A 349 -12.74 -4.00 8.12
#